data_AF-A0A094CCR7-F1
#
_entry.id   AF-A0A094CCR7-F1
#
_cell.length_a   1.000
_cell.length_b   1.000
_cell.length_c   1.000
_cell.angle_alpha   90.00
_cell.angle_beta   90.00
_cell.angle_gamma   90.00
#
_symmetry.space_group_name_H-M   'P 1'
#
loop_
_entity.id
_entity.type
_entity.pdbx_description
1 polymer ?
#
loop_
_entity_poly.entity_id
_entity_poly.type
_entity_poly.pdbx_seq_one_letter_code
_entity_poly.pdbx_strand_id
1 'polypeptide(L)'
;MDYIQPFLGTPAFVLAIVLAFALHTLIRRQPPRLIQRHPPPPRSAGFSPFTLLPSEIIQHIASYFTAPSDAASFASTCLCIRLATGTEYLSALHASPTERLRLLELLLADAPNDPIANVPSRLLCVHCARLVPIYIGCGASATEACSKSWVSTECIGSSFLLPLFHTIMAMHRHGRPYDAMLDRLTPPTSTNYNGETGVSSQHTVRYQISAEGFLFQRTQATYIFPPHYDRSTFAFKFFCDHIGGHTGNIPATVALVLDKVCSGSHSWQSDFHWCLTCQTVLLIGARKFRGRGIGLMVTWWRDLGNGLPGDEKWADIIREYDPTKSKKKTANNFMYIVEAFERYNTEDLGFDGLSTLADRKELLRQSPYEVGAGK
;
A
#
# COMPACT_ATOMS: atom_id res chain seq x y z
N MET A 1 32.15 -43.17 37.64
CA MET A 1 32.07 -41.99 36.74
C MET A 1 30.82 -41.22 37.18
N ASP A 2 30.84 -40.63 38.38
CA ASP A 2 29.60 -40.30 39.11
C ASP A 2 29.55 -38.84 39.62
N TYR A 3 30.15 -37.91 38.88
CA TYR A 3 30.27 -36.50 39.32
C TYR A 3 29.48 -35.47 38.48
N ILE A 4 28.65 -35.89 37.52
CA ILE A 4 27.92 -34.93 36.65
C ILE A 4 26.45 -34.73 37.10
N GLN A 5 25.96 -35.51 38.05
CA GLN A 5 24.54 -35.57 38.36
C GLN A 5 23.91 -34.37 39.11
N PRO A 6 24.63 -33.49 39.85
CA PRO A 6 23.95 -32.38 40.55
C PRO A 6 23.77 -31.12 39.69
N PHE A 7 24.39 -31.03 38.50
CA PHE A 7 24.36 -29.79 37.71
C PHE A 7 23.07 -29.57 36.92
N LEU A 8 22.38 -30.65 36.54
CA LEU A 8 21.18 -30.61 35.69
C LEU A 8 19.92 -30.11 36.41
N GLY A 9 19.93 -30.04 37.75
CA GLY A 9 18.78 -29.61 38.55
C GLY A 9 18.86 -28.17 39.05
N THR A 10 19.93 -27.43 38.74
CA THR A 10 20.04 -26.05 39.22
C THR A 10 19.09 -25.13 38.43
N PRO A 11 18.39 -24.20 39.09
CA PRO A 11 17.48 -23.27 38.41
C PRO A 11 18.20 -22.41 37.36
N ALA A 12 19.51 -22.18 37.52
CA ALA A 12 20.34 -21.49 36.53
C ALA A 12 20.47 -22.30 35.22
N PHE A 13 20.61 -23.62 35.29
CA PHE A 13 20.70 -24.49 34.11
C PHE A 13 19.36 -24.58 33.38
N VAL A 14 18.25 -24.69 34.13
CA VAL A 14 16.90 -24.64 33.56
C VAL A 14 16.65 -23.31 32.86
N LEU A 15 17.03 -22.19 33.48
CA LEU A 15 16.92 -20.86 32.89
C LEU A 15 17.76 -20.74 31.60
N ALA A 16 18.99 -21.27 31.59
CA ALA A 16 19.85 -21.26 30.41
C ALA A 16 19.24 -22.07 29.25
N ILE A 17 18.62 -23.22 29.53
CA ILE A 17 17.91 -24.01 28.52
C ILE A 17 16.68 -23.25 28.00
N VAL A 18 15.88 -22.64 28.88
CA VAL A 18 14.70 -21.86 28.48
C VAL A 18 15.11 -20.67 27.61
N LEU A 19 16.18 -19.96 27.97
CA LEU A 19 16.72 -18.85 27.18
C LEU A 19 17.27 -19.32 25.83
N ALA A 20 18.00 -20.45 25.80
CA ALA A 20 18.50 -21.03 24.56
C ALA A 20 17.36 -21.49 23.64
N PHE A 21 16.29 -22.04 24.21
CA PHE A 21 15.10 -22.46 23.46
C PHE A 21 14.28 -21.25 22.97
N ALA A 22 14.12 -20.22 23.80
CA ALA A 22 13.50 -18.96 23.40
C ALA A 22 14.28 -18.26 22.27
N LEU A 23 15.61 -18.25 22.36
CA LEU A 23 16.49 -17.73 21.30
C LEU A 23 16.41 -18.59 20.04
N HIS A 24 16.38 -19.92 20.17
CA HIS A 24 16.27 -20.83 19.03
C HIS A 24 14.93 -20.70 18.32
N THR A 25 13.83 -20.56 19.08
CA THR A 25 12.50 -20.33 18.52
C THR A 25 12.36 -18.94 17.91
N LEU A 26 13.02 -17.91 18.45
CA LEU A 26 13.13 -16.58 17.82
C LEU A 26 13.89 -16.63 16.49
N ILE A 27 15.00 -17.38 16.43
CA ILE A 27 15.80 -17.56 15.20
C ILE A 27 15.01 -18.36 14.16
N ARG A 28 14.29 -19.43 14.56
CA ARG A 28 13.51 -20.27 13.64
C ARG A 28 12.13 -19.72 13.28
N ARG A 29 11.55 -18.81 14.07
CA ARG A 29 10.32 -18.07 13.72
C ARG A 29 10.58 -16.92 12.77
N GLN A 30 11.83 -16.64 12.39
CA GLN A 30 12.03 -15.90 11.15
C GLN A 30 11.47 -16.78 10.02
N PRO A 31 10.39 -16.36 9.35
CA PRO A 31 9.86 -17.12 8.23
C PRO A 31 11.01 -17.38 7.26
N PRO A 32 11.05 -18.54 6.58
CA PRO A 32 12.03 -18.77 5.54
C PRO A 32 11.91 -17.59 4.59
N ARG A 33 12.91 -16.70 4.64
CA ARG A 33 12.99 -15.56 3.73
C ARG A 33 12.96 -16.23 2.37
N LEU A 34 11.84 -16.07 1.65
CA LEU A 34 11.82 -16.31 0.22
C LEU A 34 12.99 -15.48 -0.29
N ILE A 35 14.07 -16.19 -0.64
CA ILE A 35 15.27 -15.62 -1.24
C ILE A 35 14.82 -15.18 -2.64
N GLN A 36 14.05 -14.09 -2.71
CA GLN A 36 14.14 -13.23 -3.87
C GLN A 36 15.59 -12.81 -3.89
N ARG A 37 16.33 -13.39 -4.84
CA ARG A 37 17.68 -12.97 -5.22
C ARG A 37 17.57 -11.56 -5.79
N HIS A 38 17.27 -10.59 -4.93
CA HIS A 38 17.70 -9.24 -5.18
C HIS A 38 19.24 -9.29 -5.23
N PRO A 39 19.87 -8.69 -6.24
CA PRO A 39 21.31 -8.50 -6.20
C PRO A 39 21.67 -7.89 -4.84
N PRO A 40 22.75 -8.35 -4.18
CA PRO A 40 23.18 -7.72 -2.94
C PRO A 40 23.27 -6.21 -3.21
N PRO A 41 22.65 -5.37 -2.35
CA PRO A 41 22.75 -3.93 -2.52
C PRO A 41 24.23 -3.60 -2.70
N PRO A 42 24.59 -2.68 -3.62
CA PRO A 42 25.98 -2.30 -3.83
C PRO A 42 26.57 -2.05 -2.44
N ARG A 43 27.69 -2.73 -2.15
CA ARG A 43 28.40 -2.63 -0.88
C ARG A 43 28.69 -1.15 -0.65
N SER A 44 27.80 -0.46 0.07
CA SER A 44 28.05 0.90 0.51
C SER A 44 29.28 0.83 1.41
N ALA A 45 30.11 1.85 1.30
CA ALA A 45 31.29 2.10 2.13
C ALA A 45 31.12 1.49 3.52
N GLY A 46 31.87 0.42 3.79
CA GLY A 46 31.79 -0.31 5.05
C GLY A 46 32.07 0.64 6.21
N PHE A 47 31.10 0.71 7.13
CA PHE A 47 31.11 1.45 8.39
C PHE A 47 30.88 2.97 8.27
N SER A 48 29.69 3.40 8.71
CA SER A 48 29.50 4.79 9.13
C SER A 48 30.43 5.06 10.31
N PRO A 49 31.17 6.18 10.34
CA PRO A 49 32.09 6.51 11.44
C PRO A 49 31.38 6.54 12.80
N PHE A 50 30.07 6.81 12.82
CA PHE A 50 29.25 6.75 14.03
C PHE A 50 29.18 5.36 14.67
N THR A 51 29.34 4.29 13.88
CA THR A 51 29.35 2.92 14.41
C THR A 51 30.64 2.58 15.18
N LEU A 52 31.67 3.42 15.05
CA LEU A 52 32.94 3.30 15.77
C LEU A 52 33.00 4.19 17.03
N LEU A 53 32.03 5.09 17.22
CA LEU A 53 32.00 5.98 18.37
C LEU A 53 31.51 5.24 19.62
N PRO A 54 32.12 5.46 20.80
CA PRO A 54 31.58 5.01 22.07
C PRO A 54 30.17 5.58 22.32
N SER A 55 29.33 4.84 23.05
CA SER A 55 27.96 5.25 23.37
C SER A 55 27.89 6.62 24.04
N GLU A 56 28.89 6.95 24.87
CA GLU A 56 28.99 8.20 25.61
C GLU A 56 29.19 9.38 24.66
N ILE A 57 29.96 9.18 23.59
CA ILE A 57 30.16 10.22 22.57
C ILE A 57 28.87 10.44 21.77
N ILE A 58 28.17 9.35 21.43
CA ILE A 58 26.88 9.46 20.73
C ILE A 58 25.85 10.16 21.62
N GLN A 59 25.78 9.84 22.91
CA GLN A 59 24.92 10.51 23.89
C GLN A 59 25.29 11.98 24.06
N HIS A 60 26.59 12.29 24.08
CA HIS A 60 27.07 13.66 24.14
C HIS A 60 26.64 14.45 22.91
N ILE A 61 26.79 13.91 21.70
CA ILE A 61 26.25 14.51 20.46
C ILE A 61 24.74 14.70 20.59
N ALA A 62 24.03 13.69 21.09
CA ALA A 62 22.59 13.72 21.24
C ALA A 62 22.11 14.82 22.20
N SER A 63 22.89 15.12 23.24
CA SER A 63 22.60 16.14 24.24
C SER A 63 22.58 17.58 23.67
N TYR A 64 23.17 17.79 22.50
CA TYR A 64 23.12 19.09 21.81
C TYR A 64 21.84 19.30 21.00
N PHE A 65 21.03 18.27 20.77
CA PHE A 65 19.74 18.45 20.11
C PHE A 65 18.70 18.97 21.11
N THR A 66 18.43 20.28 21.03
CA THR A 66 17.45 20.94 21.89
C THR A 66 16.01 20.65 21.47
N ALA A 67 15.78 20.36 20.18
CA ALA A 67 14.46 20.02 19.67
C ALA A 67 14.25 18.49 19.69
N PRO A 68 13.12 17.99 20.23
CA PRO A 68 12.79 16.56 20.21
C PRO A 68 12.78 15.95 18.81
N SER A 69 12.36 16.72 17.80
CA SER A 69 12.39 16.31 16.39
C SER A 69 13.80 16.05 15.86
N ASP A 70 14.75 16.93 16.17
CA ASP A 70 16.15 16.78 15.74
C ASP A 70 16.78 15.55 16.41
N ALA A 71 16.53 15.36 17.72
CA ALA A 71 16.99 14.18 18.46
C ALA A 71 16.39 12.87 17.90
N ALA A 72 15.09 12.89 17.56
CA ALA A 72 14.41 11.76 16.95
C ALA A 72 14.95 11.45 15.55
N SER A 73 15.23 12.48 14.74
CA SER A 73 15.84 12.34 13.42
C SER A 73 17.22 11.71 13.53
N PHE A 74 18.07 12.21 14.45
CA PHE A 74 19.38 11.64 14.72
C PHE A 74 19.30 10.17 15.16
N ALA A 75 18.40 9.84 16.09
CA ALA A 75 18.15 8.46 16.51
C ALA A 75 17.60 7.56 15.39
N SER A 76 17.03 8.14 14.33
CA SER A 76 16.48 7.41 13.19
C SER A 76 17.55 6.89 12.22
N THR A 77 18.74 7.49 12.22
CA THR A 77 19.80 7.23 11.23
C THR A 77 20.33 5.79 11.25
N CYS A 78 20.59 5.21 12.42
CA CYS A 78 21.03 3.81 12.54
C CYS A 78 20.61 3.16 13.87
N LEU A 79 20.81 1.83 13.98
CA LEU A 79 20.47 1.10 15.21
C LEU A 79 21.38 1.49 16.39
N CYS A 80 22.68 1.64 16.15
CA CYS A 80 23.66 1.99 17.19
C CYS A 80 23.35 3.34 17.83
N ILE A 81 23.10 4.37 17.01
CA ILE A 81 22.72 5.69 17.49
C ILE A 81 21.44 5.60 18.31
N ARG A 82 20.39 4.94 17.79
CA ARG A 82 19.12 4.77 18.52
C ARG A 82 19.28 4.15 19.90
N LEU A 83 20.12 3.13 20.03
CA LEU A 83 20.36 2.45 21.30
C LEU A 83 21.10 3.36 22.28
N ALA A 84 22.10 4.11 21.80
CA ALA A 84 22.85 5.04 22.63
C ALA A 84 22.02 6.26 23.07
N THR A 85 21.23 6.85 22.16
CA THR A 85 20.37 8.01 22.43
C THR A 85 19.18 7.70 23.34
N GLY A 86 18.80 6.42 23.48
CA GLY A 86 17.62 6.02 24.24
C GLY A 86 16.30 6.51 23.63
N THR A 87 15.31 6.75 24.49
CA THR A 87 13.92 7.08 24.11
C THR A 87 13.37 8.34 24.79
N GLU A 88 14.21 9.12 25.48
CA GLU A 88 13.78 10.26 26.29
C GLU A 88 13.08 11.34 25.45
N TYR A 89 13.56 11.59 24.22
CA TYR A 89 12.95 12.53 23.28
C TYR A 89 11.53 12.13 22.85
N LEU A 90 11.14 10.85 22.97
CA LEU A 90 9.83 10.40 22.50
C LEU A 90 8.70 11.07 23.28
N SER A 91 8.79 11.19 24.61
CA SER A 91 7.72 11.77 25.44
C SER A 91 7.40 13.22 25.02
N ALA A 92 8.44 14.03 24.81
CA ALA A 92 8.31 15.40 24.34
C ALA A 92 7.77 15.47 22.89
N LEU A 93 8.23 14.58 22.01
CA LEU A 93 7.70 14.42 20.66
C LEU A 93 6.22 13.99 20.67
N HIS A 94 5.80 13.15 21.61
CA HIS A 94 4.40 12.79 21.81
C HIS A 94 3.60 13.99 22.33
N ALA A 95 4.16 14.84 23.19
CA ALA A 95 3.45 15.99 23.71
C ALA A 95 3.23 17.11 22.67
N SER A 96 4.06 17.19 21.62
CA SER A 96 4.05 18.30 20.66
C SER A 96 3.73 17.86 19.22
N PRO A 97 2.53 18.16 18.69
CA PRO A 97 2.20 17.95 17.28
C PRO A 97 3.17 18.66 16.32
N THR A 98 3.63 19.85 16.67
CA THR A 98 4.59 20.64 15.88
C THR A 98 5.92 19.92 15.73
N GLU A 99 6.45 19.34 16.81
CA GLU A 99 7.69 18.56 16.76
C GLU A 99 7.52 17.29 15.92
N ARG A 100 6.35 16.64 15.97
CA ARG A 100 6.09 15.48 15.10
C ARG A 100 6.14 15.86 13.62
N LEU A 101 5.55 16.99 13.25
CA LEU A 101 5.58 17.47 11.87
C LEU A 101 6.99 17.82 11.43
N ARG A 102 7.75 18.53 12.28
CA ARG A 102 9.14 18.84 12.01
C ARG A 102 9.98 17.56 11.83
N LEU A 103 9.74 16.52 12.63
CA LEU A 103 10.38 15.22 12.43
C LEU A 103 10.01 14.60 11.08
N LEU A 104 8.74 14.65 10.68
CA LEU A 104 8.32 14.16 9.35
C LEU A 104 9.03 14.94 8.24
N GLU A 105 9.13 16.26 8.34
CA GLU A 105 9.87 17.11 7.40
C GLU A 105 11.35 16.72 7.31
N LEU A 106 12.02 16.49 8.44
CA LEU A 106 13.42 16.05 8.49
C LEU A 106 13.61 14.67 7.83
N LEU A 107 12.74 13.70 8.16
CA LEU A 107 12.81 12.36 7.57
C LEU A 107 12.60 12.38 6.05
N LEU A 108 11.81 13.33 5.55
CA LEU A 108 11.58 13.50 4.11
C LEU A 108 12.75 14.18 3.42
N ALA A 109 13.41 15.14 4.07
CA ALA A 109 14.64 15.75 3.57
C ALA A 109 15.78 14.72 3.45
N ASP A 110 15.81 13.74 4.36
CA ASP A 110 16.80 12.65 4.38
C ASP A 110 16.44 11.47 3.45
N ALA A 111 15.30 11.52 2.73
CA ALA A 111 14.97 10.48 1.77
C ALA A 111 16.05 10.46 0.66
N PRO A 112 16.65 9.29 0.35
CA PRO A 112 17.71 9.21 -0.64
C PRO A 112 17.20 9.70 -2.00
N ASN A 113 18.01 10.46 -2.74
CA ASN A 113 17.70 10.92 -4.11
C ASN A 113 17.52 9.77 -5.14
N ASP A 114 17.48 8.51 -4.70
CA ASP A 114 17.31 7.35 -5.56
C ASP A 114 15.84 7.24 -5.99
N PRO A 115 15.53 7.36 -7.30
CA PRO A 115 14.16 7.30 -7.82
C PRO A 115 13.42 6.00 -7.49
N ILE A 116 14.15 4.91 -7.18
CA ILE A 116 13.58 3.58 -6.91
C ILE A 116 13.40 3.33 -5.41
N ALA A 117 14.31 3.83 -4.56
CA ALA A 117 14.32 3.62 -3.11
C ALA A 117 13.86 4.85 -2.29
N ASN A 118 13.22 5.81 -2.96
CA ASN A 118 12.89 7.19 -2.55
C ASN A 118 11.98 7.34 -1.31
N VAL A 119 11.82 6.33 -0.47
CA VAL A 119 11.03 6.42 0.77
C VAL A 119 11.97 6.38 1.96
N PRO A 120 11.76 7.21 3.00
CA PRO A 120 12.54 7.11 4.23
C PRO A 120 12.56 5.66 4.72
N SER A 121 13.74 5.16 5.09
CA SER A 121 13.89 3.79 5.60
C SER A 121 13.05 3.54 6.85
N ARG A 122 12.64 4.62 7.52
CA ARG A 122 11.79 4.62 8.70
C ARG A 122 10.72 5.70 8.60
N LEU A 123 9.53 5.40 9.11
CA LEU A 123 8.41 6.34 9.18
C LEU A 123 7.87 6.37 10.61
N LEU A 124 7.23 7.48 10.99
CA LEU A 124 6.53 7.58 12.27
C LEU A 124 5.23 6.77 12.20
N CYS A 125 5.12 5.69 12.96
CA CYS A 125 3.85 5.00 13.13
C CYS A 125 2.93 5.86 13.99
N VAL A 126 1.75 6.25 13.51
CA VAL A 126 0.81 7.08 14.30
C VAL A 126 0.21 6.35 15.51
N HIS A 127 0.08 5.03 15.46
CA HIS A 127 -0.54 4.23 16.51
C HIS A 127 0.42 3.90 17.67
N CYS A 128 1.69 3.70 17.36
CA CYS A 128 2.72 3.45 18.37
C CYS A 128 3.53 4.72 18.69
N ALA A 129 3.41 5.74 17.85
CA ALA A 129 4.19 6.98 17.83
C ALA A 129 5.70 6.74 18.06
N ARG A 130 6.22 5.81 17.24
CA ARG A 130 7.63 5.43 17.16
C ARG A 130 8.07 5.40 15.70
N LEU A 131 9.35 5.64 15.48
CA LEU A 131 9.97 5.44 14.17
C LEU A 131 10.13 3.95 13.89
N VAL A 132 9.49 3.49 12.83
CA VAL A 132 9.45 2.09 12.44
C VAL A 132 10.04 1.88 11.06
N PRO A 133 10.80 0.79 10.83
CA PRO A 133 11.23 0.45 9.49
C PRO A 133 10.02 0.24 8.58
N ILE A 134 10.02 0.85 7.40
CA ILE A 134 8.82 0.94 6.56
C ILE A 134 8.24 -0.43 6.17
N TYR A 135 9.10 -1.42 5.92
CA TYR A 135 8.69 -2.78 5.51
C TYR A 135 8.42 -3.72 6.68
N ILE A 136 8.80 -3.34 7.91
CA ILE A 136 8.66 -4.19 9.11
C ILE A 136 7.50 -3.70 9.98
N GLY A 137 7.20 -2.39 9.93
CA GLY A 137 6.26 -1.75 10.83
C GLY A 137 6.72 -1.88 12.29
N CYS A 138 5.74 -1.90 13.21
CA CYS A 138 6.01 -1.95 14.66
C CYS A 138 6.43 -3.33 15.19
N GLY A 139 6.34 -4.39 14.36
CA GLY A 139 6.67 -5.76 14.73
C GLY A 139 5.94 -6.25 15.99
N ALA A 140 6.63 -7.02 16.83
CA ALA A 140 6.06 -7.58 18.08
C ALA A 140 5.67 -6.52 19.13
N SER A 141 6.15 -5.28 18.97
CA SER A 141 5.80 -4.15 19.85
C SER A 141 4.63 -3.32 19.36
N ALA A 142 3.95 -3.77 18.30
CA ALA A 142 2.76 -3.12 17.78
C ALA A 142 1.64 -3.09 18.81
N THR A 143 0.98 -1.93 18.95
CA THR A 143 -0.30 -1.85 19.65
C THR A 143 -1.35 -2.65 18.87
N GLU A 144 -2.41 -3.09 19.53
CA GLU A 144 -3.50 -3.82 18.86
C GLU A 144 -4.08 -3.01 17.68
N ALA A 145 -4.26 -1.70 17.86
CA ALA A 145 -4.68 -0.78 16.80
C ALA A 145 -3.69 -0.77 15.62
N CYS A 146 -2.38 -0.72 15.89
CA CYS A 146 -1.36 -0.78 14.85
C CYS A 146 -1.39 -2.10 14.07
N SER A 147 -1.50 -3.22 14.78
CA SER A 147 -1.53 -4.56 14.17
C SER A 147 -2.74 -4.73 13.26
N LYS A 148 -3.93 -4.31 13.72
CA LYS A 148 -5.16 -4.35 12.92
C LYS A 148 -5.05 -3.50 11.65
N SER A 149 -4.49 -2.30 11.75
CA SER A 149 -4.29 -1.44 10.57
C SER A 149 -3.23 -1.99 9.60
N TRP A 150 -2.26 -2.80 10.04
CA TRP A 150 -1.26 -3.34 9.10
C TRP A 150 -1.84 -4.42 8.18
N VAL A 151 -2.66 -5.33 8.75
CA VAL A 151 -3.35 -6.40 8.01
C VAL A 151 -4.24 -5.83 6.91
N SER A 152 -4.79 -4.64 7.13
CA SER A 152 -5.68 -4.00 6.15
C SER A 152 -5.07 -3.51 4.85
N THR A 153 -3.74 -3.45 4.76
CA THR A 153 -3.07 -3.01 3.52
C THR A 153 -3.37 -3.95 2.34
N GLU A 154 -3.62 -5.24 2.62
CA GLU A 154 -3.99 -6.24 1.61
C GLU A 154 -5.30 -5.89 0.90
N CYS A 155 -6.27 -5.31 1.61
CA CYS A 155 -7.57 -4.91 1.06
C CYS A 155 -7.47 -3.70 0.11
N ILE A 156 -6.42 -2.87 0.24
CA ILE A 156 -6.19 -1.65 -0.57
C ILE A 156 -5.28 -1.92 -1.76
N GLY A 157 -4.24 -2.73 -1.55
CA GLY A 157 -3.26 -3.14 -2.54
C GLY A 157 -1.93 -3.39 -1.87
N SER A 158 -1.21 -4.42 -2.33
CA SER A 158 0.07 -4.86 -1.72
C SER A 158 1.17 -3.80 -1.72
N SER A 159 1.08 -2.78 -2.58
CA SER A 159 2.02 -1.66 -2.64
C SER A 159 1.64 -0.50 -1.71
N PHE A 160 0.47 -0.52 -1.08
CA PHE A 160 0.01 0.57 -0.23
C PHE A 160 0.75 0.57 1.12
N LEU A 161 1.36 1.70 1.46
CA LEU A 161 2.16 1.84 2.68
C LEU A 161 1.43 2.72 3.69
N LEU A 162 0.82 2.08 4.70
CA LEU A 162 0.03 2.77 5.72
C LEU A 162 0.75 3.93 6.44
N PRO A 163 2.02 3.79 6.86
CA PRO A 163 2.71 4.91 7.52
C PRO A 163 2.96 6.08 6.57
N LEU A 164 3.17 5.79 5.28
CA LEU A 164 3.36 6.81 4.26
C LEU A 164 2.05 7.58 4.05
N PHE A 165 0.92 6.87 3.97
CA PHE A 165 -0.41 7.48 3.96
C PHE A 165 -0.63 8.46 5.13
N HIS A 166 -0.43 8.01 6.37
CA HIS A 166 -0.63 8.90 7.52
C HIS A 166 0.30 10.10 7.52
N THR A 167 1.53 9.92 7.05
CA THR A 167 2.52 11.00 6.90
C THR A 167 2.07 12.02 5.86
N ILE A 168 1.64 11.56 4.68
CA ILE A 168 1.10 12.41 3.61
C ILE A 168 -0.10 13.22 4.11
N MET A 169 -1.05 12.57 4.77
CA MET A 169 -2.25 13.24 5.27
C MET A 169 -1.94 14.25 6.38
N ALA A 170 -0.97 13.96 7.24
CA ALA A 170 -0.49 14.94 8.22
C ALA A 170 0.13 16.15 7.51
N MET A 171 1.03 15.94 6.56
CA MET A 171 1.69 17.01 5.80
C MET A 171 0.67 17.89 5.05
N HIS A 172 -0.31 17.28 4.39
CA HIS A 172 -1.41 18.00 3.74
C HIS A 172 -2.17 18.91 4.71
N ARG A 173 -2.62 18.37 5.86
CA ARG A 173 -3.39 19.15 6.87
C ARG A 173 -2.62 20.35 7.40
N HIS A 174 -1.30 20.29 7.42
CA HIS A 174 -0.45 21.38 7.90
C HIS A 174 0.05 22.30 6.77
N GLY A 175 -0.49 22.16 5.55
CA GLY A 175 -0.12 23.00 4.41
C GLY A 175 1.34 22.82 3.98
N ARG A 176 1.92 21.65 4.23
CA ARG A 176 3.30 21.33 3.84
C ARG A 176 3.35 20.64 2.49
N PRO A 177 4.43 20.78 1.69
CA PRO A 177 4.55 20.09 0.41
C PRO A 177 4.42 18.56 0.55
N TYR A 178 3.46 17.95 -0.13
CA TYR A 178 3.18 16.51 -0.01
C TYR A 178 3.17 15.77 -1.35
N ASP A 179 3.16 16.46 -2.48
CA ASP A 179 2.98 15.87 -3.82
C ASP A 179 4.02 14.79 -4.12
N ALA A 180 5.30 15.06 -3.82
CA ALA A 180 6.38 14.09 -4.05
C ALA A 180 6.20 12.79 -3.25
N MET A 181 5.58 12.83 -2.06
CA MET A 181 5.26 11.60 -1.31
C MET A 181 4.02 10.91 -1.86
N LEU A 182 3.02 11.68 -2.30
CA LEU A 182 1.82 11.14 -2.91
C LEU A 182 2.15 10.38 -4.21
N ASP A 183 3.06 10.94 -5.00
CA ASP A 183 3.62 10.27 -6.18
C ASP A 183 4.35 8.97 -5.80
N ARG A 184 5.07 8.94 -4.66
CA ARG A 184 5.74 7.73 -4.14
C ARG A 184 4.78 6.69 -3.57
N LEU A 185 3.63 7.10 -3.05
CA LEU A 185 2.56 6.18 -2.63
C LEU A 185 1.93 5.51 -3.85
N THR A 186 1.96 6.18 -5.00
CA THR A 186 1.44 5.67 -6.28
C THR A 186 2.40 4.63 -6.86
N PRO A 187 2.01 3.34 -6.91
CA PRO A 187 2.86 2.33 -7.53
C PRO A 187 3.01 2.59 -9.04
N PRO A 188 4.14 2.18 -9.65
CA PRO A 188 4.29 2.26 -11.09
C PRO A 188 3.22 1.41 -11.79
N THR A 189 2.79 1.85 -12.98
CA THR A 189 1.92 1.06 -13.86
C THR A 189 2.57 -0.30 -14.13
N SER A 190 1.83 -1.38 -13.89
CA SER A 190 2.30 -2.73 -14.17
C SER A 190 1.61 -3.27 -15.41
N THR A 191 2.38 -3.89 -16.32
CA THR A 191 1.86 -4.54 -17.52
C THR A 191 2.35 -5.97 -17.56
N ASN A 192 1.44 -6.92 -17.70
CA ASN A 192 1.72 -8.34 -17.70
C ASN A 192 1.13 -9.02 -18.94
N TYR A 193 1.79 -10.07 -19.42
CA TYR A 193 1.28 -10.94 -20.47
C TYR A 193 1.17 -12.36 -19.95
N ASN A 194 -0.01 -12.95 -20.04
CA ASN A 194 -0.20 -14.36 -19.76
C ASN A 194 -0.02 -15.17 -21.05
N GLY A 195 1.10 -15.89 -21.16
CA GLY A 195 1.42 -16.69 -22.35
C GLY A 195 0.49 -17.89 -22.59
N GLU A 196 -0.18 -18.38 -21.56
CA GLU A 196 -1.12 -19.51 -21.68
C GLU A 196 -2.46 -19.08 -22.28
N THR A 197 -2.94 -17.89 -21.88
CA THR A 197 -4.24 -17.37 -22.31
C THR A 197 -4.15 -16.34 -23.45
N GLY A 198 -2.96 -15.83 -23.71
CA GLY A 198 -2.72 -14.71 -24.64
C GLY A 198 -3.25 -13.37 -24.13
N VAL A 199 -3.70 -13.27 -22.87
CA VAL A 199 -4.28 -12.06 -22.30
C VAL A 199 -3.18 -11.13 -21.83
N SER A 200 -3.20 -9.90 -22.34
CA SER A 200 -2.39 -8.80 -21.78
C SER A 200 -3.20 -8.05 -20.74
N SER A 201 -2.59 -7.72 -19.61
CA SER A 201 -3.21 -6.91 -18.58
C SER A 201 -2.33 -5.73 -18.19
N GLN A 202 -2.97 -4.62 -17.85
CA GLN A 202 -2.33 -3.44 -17.28
C GLN A 202 -3.09 -3.00 -16.04
N HIS A 203 -2.36 -2.67 -14.99
CA HIS A 203 -2.91 -2.20 -13.74
C HIS A 203 -2.25 -0.88 -13.35
N THR A 204 -3.07 0.15 -13.22
CA THR A 204 -2.69 1.52 -12.90
C THR A 204 -3.43 1.96 -11.65
N VAL A 205 -2.72 2.57 -10.71
CA VAL A 205 -3.29 3.16 -9.50
C VAL A 205 -2.91 4.64 -9.49
N ARG A 206 -3.79 5.49 -8.95
CA ARG A 206 -3.50 6.89 -8.70
C ARG A 206 -4.15 7.31 -7.39
N TYR A 207 -3.44 8.14 -6.64
CA TYR A 207 -3.95 8.74 -5.42
C TYR A 207 -4.12 10.25 -5.60
N GLN A 208 -5.11 10.82 -4.91
CA GLN A 208 -5.38 12.25 -4.91
C GLN A 208 -5.96 12.66 -3.56
N ILE A 209 -5.50 13.79 -3.02
CA ILE A 209 -6.12 14.41 -1.84
C ILE A 209 -7.11 15.47 -2.33
N SER A 210 -8.33 15.47 -1.82
CA SER A 210 -9.32 16.51 -2.13
C SER A 210 -9.08 17.79 -1.33
N ALA A 211 -9.77 18.87 -1.70
CA ALA A 211 -9.72 20.14 -0.97
C ALA A 211 -10.17 19.99 0.49
N GLU A 212 -11.08 19.06 0.77
CA GLU A 212 -11.59 18.74 2.11
C GLU A 212 -10.63 17.85 2.92
N GLY A 213 -9.49 17.44 2.33
CA GLY A 213 -8.47 16.66 3.03
C GLY A 213 -8.77 15.18 3.17
N PHE A 214 -9.48 14.58 2.21
CA PHE A 214 -9.64 13.12 2.11
C PHE A 214 -8.73 12.56 1.02
N LEU A 215 -8.12 11.41 1.28
CA LEU A 215 -7.36 10.68 0.27
C LEU A 215 -8.30 9.78 -0.52
N PHE A 216 -8.35 10.03 -1.82
CA PHE A 216 -9.05 9.18 -2.77
C PHE A 216 -8.04 8.34 -3.56
N GLN A 217 -8.45 7.12 -3.86
CA GLN A 217 -7.73 6.20 -4.74
C GLN A 217 -8.59 5.93 -5.96
N ARG A 218 -7.97 5.97 -7.15
CA ARG A 218 -8.53 5.41 -8.37
C ARG A 218 -7.61 4.29 -8.86
N THR A 219 -8.19 3.15 -9.15
CA THR A 219 -7.49 2.02 -9.74
C THR A 219 -8.17 1.63 -11.04
N GLN A 220 -7.39 1.33 -12.06
CA GLN A 220 -7.86 0.84 -13.34
C GLN A 220 -7.09 -0.41 -13.73
N ALA A 221 -7.84 -1.48 -13.99
CA ALA A 221 -7.33 -2.71 -14.57
C ALA A 221 -7.86 -2.86 -15.99
N THR A 222 -6.96 -2.94 -16.98
CA THR A 222 -7.30 -3.18 -18.38
C THR A 222 -6.82 -4.56 -18.79
N TYR A 223 -7.65 -5.34 -19.46
CA TYR A 223 -7.36 -6.68 -19.97
C TYR A 223 -7.67 -6.71 -21.46
N ILE A 224 -6.71 -7.07 -22.31
CA ILE A 224 -6.92 -7.26 -23.75
C ILE A 224 -6.99 -8.76 -24.03
N PHE A 225 -8.19 -9.20 -24.40
CA PHE A 225 -8.47 -10.57 -24.80
C PHE A 225 -8.20 -10.74 -26.30
N PRO A 226 -7.44 -11.76 -26.72
CA PRO A 226 -7.27 -12.05 -28.14
C PRO A 226 -8.62 -12.44 -28.79
N PRO A 227 -8.74 -12.35 -30.13
CA PRO A 227 -10.00 -12.57 -30.84
C PRO A 227 -10.70 -13.91 -30.52
N HIS A 228 -9.91 -14.96 -30.31
CA HIS A 228 -10.37 -16.33 -30.07
C HIS A 228 -10.46 -16.72 -28.58
N TYR A 229 -10.26 -15.77 -27.66
CA TYR A 229 -10.29 -16.07 -26.23
C TYR A 229 -11.68 -16.49 -25.76
N ASP A 230 -11.77 -17.63 -25.07
CA ASP A 230 -12.99 -18.02 -24.37
C ASP A 230 -13.19 -17.17 -23.12
N ARG A 231 -14.02 -16.14 -23.26
CA ARG A 231 -14.30 -15.16 -22.21
C ARG A 231 -15.04 -15.74 -21.01
N SER A 232 -15.69 -16.90 -21.17
CA SER A 232 -16.36 -17.57 -20.05
C SER A 232 -15.38 -18.06 -18.98
N THR A 233 -14.12 -18.27 -19.37
CA THR A 233 -13.03 -18.69 -18.47
C THR A 233 -12.41 -17.53 -17.68
N PHE A 234 -12.77 -16.27 -18.00
CA PHE A 234 -12.22 -15.12 -17.30
C PHE A 234 -12.81 -14.99 -15.89
N ALA A 235 -12.02 -15.42 -14.90
CA ALA A 235 -12.33 -15.19 -13.49
C ALA A 235 -11.89 -13.78 -13.08
N PHE A 236 -12.84 -12.86 -13.04
CA PHE A 236 -12.59 -11.51 -12.53
C PHE A 236 -12.33 -11.56 -11.02
N LYS A 237 -11.17 -11.08 -10.58
CA LYS A 237 -10.84 -10.96 -9.15
C LYS A 237 -11.62 -9.82 -8.51
N PHE A 238 -12.05 -10.02 -7.26
CA PHE A 238 -12.76 -9.01 -6.49
C PHE A 238 -11.90 -7.75 -6.29
N PHE A 239 -12.52 -6.59 -6.51
CA PHE A 239 -11.95 -5.26 -6.30
C PHE A 239 -12.33 -4.71 -4.93
N CYS A 240 -12.94 -5.52 -4.07
CA CYS A 240 -13.23 -5.25 -2.66
C CYS A 240 -13.70 -6.54 -2.00
N ASP A 241 -13.18 -6.85 -0.82
CA ASP A 241 -13.49 -8.09 -0.08
C ASP A 241 -14.90 -8.08 0.53
N HIS A 242 -15.50 -6.89 0.70
CA HIS A 242 -16.90 -6.78 1.10
C HIS A 242 -17.89 -7.16 -0.01
N ILE A 243 -17.40 -7.24 -1.25
CA ILE A 243 -18.23 -7.52 -2.41
C ILE A 243 -18.24 -9.02 -2.62
N GLY A 244 -18.95 -9.67 -1.71
CA GLY A 244 -19.30 -11.08 -1.74
C GLY A 244 -20.71 -11.24 -1.15
N GLY A 245 -21.73 -10.77 -1.87
CA GLY A 245 -23.12 -11.09 -1.52
C GLY A 245 -24.23 -10.34 -2.25
N HIS A 246 -24.20 -9.00 -2.31
CA HIS A 246 -25.45 -8.26 -2.57
C HIS A 246 -25.43 -7.04 -3.50
N THR A 247 -24.34 -6.73 -4.20
CA THR A 247 -24.40 -5.79 -5.33
C THR A 247 -24.14 -6.51 -6.64
N GLY A 248 -25.24 -7.05 -7.20
CA GLY A 248 -25.48 -7.43 -8.59
C GLY A 248 -24.33 -8.06 -9.37
N ASN A 249 -24.40 -9.38 -9.57
CA ASN A 249 -23.90 -10.15 -10.72
C ASN A 249 -22.78 -9.49 -11.56
N ILE A 250 -21.68 -9.07 -10.94
CA ILE A 250 -20.56 -8.43 -11.64
C ILE A 250 -20.02 -9.29 -12.78
N PRO A 251 -19.90 -10.62 -12.63
CA PRO A 251 -19.64 -11.50 -13.76
C PRO A 251 -20.63 -11.33 -14.91
N ALA A 252 -21.94 -11.20 -14.64
CA ALA A 252 -22.91 -10.90 -15.69
C ALA A 252 -22.83 -9.48 -16.24
N THR A 253 -22.46 -8.46 -15.44
CA THR A 253 -22.18 -7.12 -15.98
C THR A 253 -21.00 -7.18 -16.95
N VAL A 254 -19.91 -7.86 -16.56
CA VAL A 254 -18.74 -8.08 -17.42
C VAL A 254 -19.17 -8.81 -18.71
N ALA A 255 -19.94 -9.89 -18.60
CA ALA A 255 -20.47 -10.62 -19.75
C ALA A 255 -21.31 -9.71 -20.65
N LEU A 256 -22.25 -8.96 -20.08
CA LEU A 256 -23.12 -8.02 -20.81
C LEU A 256 -22.31 -6.96 -21.56
N VAL A 257 -21.33 -6.34 -20.90
CA VAL A 257 -20.49 -5.30 -21.50
C VAL A 257 -19.65 -5.87 -22.65
N LEU A 258 -19.10 -7.08 -22.48
CA LEU A 258 -18.37 -7.78 -23.54
C LEU A 258 -19.28 -8.16 -24.71
N ASP A 259 -20.46 -8.72 -24.43
CA ASP A 259 -21.44 -9.15 -25.44
C ASP A 259 -21.94 -7.98 -26.28
N LYS A 260 -22.18 -6.81 -25.65
CA LYS A 260 -22.56 -5.58 -26.36
C LYS A 260 -21.48 -5.13 -27.34
N VAL A 261 -20.22 -5.17 -26.92
CA VAL A 261 -19.08 -4.84 -27.80
C VAL A 261 -18.97 -5.88 -28.92
N CYS A 262 -19.10 -7.18 -28.63
CA CYS A 262 -19.08 -8.23 -29.65
C CYS A 262 -20.17 -8.05 -30.71
N SER A 263 -21.38 -7.71 -30.26
CA SER A 263 -22.58 -7.59 -31.09
C SER A 263 -22.57 -6.40 -32.05
N GLY A 264 -21.56 -5.52 -31.96
CA GLY A 264 -21.37 -4.47 -32.95
C GLY A 264 -20.87 -3.15 -32.38
N SER A 265 -21.09 -2.88 -31.10
CA SER A 265 -20.65 -1.63 -30.48
C SER A 265 -19.12 -1.51 -30.48
N HIS A 266 -18.59 -0.34 -30.84
CA HIS A 266 -17.16 -0.08 -30.74
C HIS A 266 -16.69 -0.13 -29.28
N SER A 267 -17.49 0.44 -28.38
CA SER A 267 -17.28 0.45 -26.94
C SER A 267 -18.62 0.38 -26.21
N TRP A 268 -18.61 -0.11 -24.98
CA TRP A 268 -19.76 -0.13 -24.09
C TRP A 268 -19.31 0.02 -22.64
N GLN A 269 -20.18 0.54 -21.79
CA GLN A 269 -19.91 0.75 -20.37
C GLN A 269 -21.16 0.42 -19.54
N SER A 270 -20.95 -0.09 -18.33
CA SER A 270 -22.01 -0.35 -17.37
C SER A 270 -22.43 0.93 -16.66
N ASP A 271 -23.52 0.86 -15.92
CA ASP A 271 -23.78 1.80 -14.83
C ASP A 271 -22.74 1.64 -13.72
N PHE A 272 -22.70 2.60 -12.80
CA PHE A 272 -21.86 2.50 -11.61
C PHE A 272 -22.39 1.43 -10.65
N HIS A 273 -21.47 0.59 -10.17
CA HIS A 273 -21.69 -0.31 -9.06
C HIS A 273 -21.01 0.26 -7.81
N TRP A 274 -21.53 0.00 -6.62
CA TRP A 274 -20.90 0.47 -5.40
C TRP A 274 -21.03 -0.53 -4.25
N CYS A 275 -20.12 -0.45 -3.29
CA CYS A 275 -20.16 -1.20 -2.05
C CYS A 275 -20.81 -0.36 -0.95
N LEU A 276 -21.81 -0.89 -0.26
CA LEU A 276 -22.46 -0.20 0.86
C LEU A 276 -21.62 -0.16 2.14
N THR A 277 -20.62 -1.04 2.25
CA THR A 277 -19.76 -1.13 3.45
C THR A 277 -18.62 -0.14 3.37
N CYS A 278 -17.71 -0.33 2.42
CA CYS A 278 -16.50 0.50 2.27
C CYS A 278 -16.64 1.64 1.25
N GLN A 279 -17.84 1.84 0.69
CA GLN A 279 -18.12 2.90 -0.28
C GLN A 279 -17.26 2.84 -1.56
N THR A 280 -16.66 1.69 -1.89
CA THR A 280 -15.96 1.52 -3.18
C THR A 280 -16.93 1.68 -4.33
N VAL A 281 -16.62 2.54 -5.31
CA VAL A 281 -17.40 2.73 -6.55
C VAL A 281 -16.67 2.05 -7.70
N LEU A 282 -17.41 1.43 -8.63
CA LEU A 282 -16.89 0.61 -9.71
C LEU A 282 -17.59 0.97 -11.02
N LEU A 283 -16.83 0.96 -12.10
CA LEU A 283 -17.30 1.14 -13.46
C LEU A 283 -16.62 0.11 -14.38
N ILE A 284 -17.43 -0.61 -15.16
CA ILE A 284 -16.96 -1.67 -16.07
C ILE A 284 -17.18 -1.22 -17.50
N GLY A 285 -16.15 -1.28 -18.33
CA GLY A 285 -16.21 -0.91 -19.74
C GLY A 285 -15.52 -1.92 -20.64
N ALA A 286 -15.86 -1.94 -21.92
CA ALA A 286 -15.12 -2.68 -22.92
C ALA A 286 -15.03 -1.90 -24.24
N ARG A 287 -13.98 -2.16 -25.03
CA ARG A 287 -13.83 -1.64 -26.40
C ARG A 287 -13.15 -2.65 -27.32
N LYS A 288 -13.44 -2.56 -28.62
CA LYS A 288 -12.68 -3.28 -29.64
C LYS A 288 -11.31 -2.64 -29.83
N PHE A 289 -10.28 -3.48 -29.93
CA PHE A 289 -8.95 -3.09 -30.38
C PHE A 289 -8.71 -3.71 -31.76
N ARG A 290 -8.57 -2.86 -32.78
CA ARG A 290 -8.43 -3.29 -34.19
C ARG A 290 -7.36 -4.37 -34.33
N GLY A 291 -7.77 -5.58 -34.71
CA GLY A 291 -6.87 -6.74 -34.91
C GLY A 291 -6.24 -7.32 -33.64
N ARG A 292 -6.62 -6.84 -32.44
CA ARG A 292 -6.08 -7.31 -31.14
C ARG A 292 -7.14 -7.94 -30.25
N GLY A 293 -8.40 -7.89 -30.65
CA GLY A 293 -9.54 -8.44 -29.93
C GLY A 293 -10.29 -7.39 -29.12
N ILE A 294 -10.69 -7.73 -27.90
CA ILE A 294 -11.55 -6.88 -27.05
C ILE A 294 -10.81 -6.58 -25.77
N GLY A 295 -10.73 -5.30 -25.41
CA GLY A 295 -10.28 -4.93 -24.09
C GLY A 295 -11.46 -4.77 -23.14
N LEU A 296 -11.35 -5.36 -21.97
CA LEU A 296 -12.16 -5.09 -20.80
C LEU A 296 -11.41 -4.12 -19.91
N MET A 297 -12.11 -3.19 -19.31
CA MET A 297 -11.58 -2.35 -18.25
C MET A 297 -12.47 -2.40 -17.05
N VAL A 298 -11.83 -2.32 -15.90
CA VAL A 298 -12.51 -2.17 -14.64
C VAL A 298 -11.83 -1.05 -13.88
N THR A 299 -12.59 0.02 -13.63
CA THR A 299 -12.12 1.18 -12.87
C THR A 299 -12.87 1.22 -11.55
N TRP A 300 -12.16 1.42 -10.45
CA TRP A 300 -12.80 1.66 -9.16
C TRP A 300 -12.18 2.81 -8.40
N TRP A 301 -13.01 3.49 -7.63
CA TRP A 301 -12.66 4.60 -6.77
C TRP A 301 -12.94 4.23 -5.32
N ARG A 302 -12.09 4.72 -4.42
CA ARG A 302 -12.24 4.54 -2.99
C ARG A 302 -11.88 5.81 -2.25
N ASP A 303 -12.60 6.07 -1.18
CA ASP A 303 -12.23 7.05 -0.17
C ASP A 303 -11.47 6.33 0.94
N LEU A 304 -10.17 6.61 1.06
CA LEU A 304 -9.29 6.03 2.08
C LEU A 304 -9.31 6.83 3.39
N GLY A 305 -10.13 7.89 3.47
CA GLY A 305 -10.30 8.69 4.65
C GLY A 305 -9.35 9.89 4.74
N ASN A 306 -9.43 10.58 5.88
CA ASN A 306 -8.61 11.74 6.19
C ASN A 306 -7.27 11.37 6.86
N GLY A 307 -7.04 10.08 7.15
CA GLY A 307 -5.81 9.58 7.77
C GLY A 307 -5.65 9.94 9.24
N LEU A 308 -6.71 10.37 9.93
CA LEU A 308 -6.74 10.49 11.38
C LEU A 308 -6.96 9.13 12.03
N PRO A 309 -6.40 8.90 13.24
CA PRO A 309 -6.75 7.72 14.02
C PRO A 309 -8.25 7.66 14.30
N GLY A 310 -8.86 6.49 14.07
CA GLY A 310 -10.30 6.28 14.32
C GLY A 310 -11.22 6.73 13.17
N ASP A 311 -10.69 7.07 12.00
CA ASP A 311 -11.53 7.30 10.82
C ASP A 311 -12.37 6.05 10.49
N GLU A 312 -13.69 6.20 10.55
CA GLU A 312 -14.64 5.12 10.28
C GLU A 312 -14.51 4.58 8.86
N LYS A 313 -14.10 5.39 7.88
CA LYS A 313 -13.90 4.94 6.49
C LYS A 313 -12.80 3.90 6.42
N TRP A 314 -11.71 4.14 7.16
CA TRP A 314 -10.65 3.15 7.29
C TRP A 314 -11.18 1.88 7.94
N ALA A 315 -11.90 2.00 9.06
CA ALA A 315 -12.49 0.84 9.74
C ALA A 315 -13.50 0.06 8.86
N ASP A 316 -14.19 0.74 7.95
CA ASP A 316 -15.14 0.15 7.01
C ASP A 316 -14.44 -0.51 5.79
N ILE A 317 -13.20 -0.16 5.44
CA ILE A 317 -12.41 -0.84 4.38
C ILE A 317 -11.91 -2.21 4.84
N ILE A 318 -11.74 -2.39 6.15
CA ILE A 318 -11.02 -3.52 6.74
C ILE A 318 -11.96 -4.50 7.42
N ARG A 319 -13.24 -4.15 7.49
CA ARG A 319 -14.25 -4.91 8.20
C ARG A 319 -14.50 -6.20 7.43
N GLU A 320 -14.57 -7.33 8.12
CA GLU A 320 -15.08 -8.51 7.46
C GLU A 320 -16.55 -8.30 7.08
N TYR A 321 -16.94 -8.80 5.91
CA TYR A 321 -18.33 -8.74 5.48
C TYR A 321 -19.20 -9.54 6.45
N ASP A 322 -20.14 -8.87 7.11
CA ASP A 322 -21.14 -9.50 7.97
C ASP A 322 -22.51 -9.41 7.27
N PRO A 323 -23.01 -10.51 6.67
CA PRO A 323 -24.28 -10.52 5.94
C PRO A 323 -25.48 -10.20 6.85
N THR A 324 -25.33 -10.41 8.17
CA THR A 324 -26.41 -10.17 9.13
C THR A 324 -26.58 -8.68 9.48
N LYS A 325 -25.54 -7.87 9.22
CA LYS A 325 -25.51 -6.43 9.52
C LYS A 325 -25.66 -5.58 8.27
N SER A 326 -26.62 -5.93 7.41
CA SER A 326 -27.03 -5.07 6.29
C SER A 326 -27.43 -3.70 6.85
N LYS A 327 -26.51 -2.72 6.79
CA LYS A 327 -26.79 -1.32 7.14
C LYS A 327 -28.01 -0.89 6.32
N LYS A 328 -28.97 -0.20 6.95
CA LYS A 328 -30.10 0.40 6.24
C LYS A 328 -29.53 1.22 5.07
N LYS A 329 -30.04 0.98 3.85
CA LYS A 329 -29.71 1.74 2.64
C LYS A 329 -30.11 3.20 2.83
N THR A 330 -29.29 3.99 3.51
CA THR A 330 -29.28 5.43 3.23
C THR A 330 -28.77 5.56 1.81
N ALA A 331 -29.55 6.23 0.97
CA ALA A 331 -29.16 6.61 -0.38
C ALA A 331 -28.02 7.61 -0.31
N ASN A 332 -26.83 7.14 0.07
CA ASN A 332 -25.63 7.94 0.09
C ASN A 332 -25.23 8.20 -1.36
N ASN A 333 -24.97 9.46 -1.66
CA ASN A 333 -24.53 9.93 -2.96
C ASN A 333 -23.13 9.38 -3.30
N PHE A 334 -23.01 8.11 -3.68
CA PHE A 334 -21.71 7.47 -3.95
C PHE A 334 -20.89 8.18 -5.04
N MET A 335 -21.53 8.98 -5.89
CA MET A 335 -20.85 9.80 -6.90
C MET A 335 -19.90 10.83 -6.30
N TYR A 336 -20.04 11.21 -5.03
CA TYR A 336 -19.12 12.14 -4.38
C TYR A 336 -17.65 11.68 -4.49
N ILE A 337 -17.40 10.37 -4.46
CA ILE A 337 -16.05 9.79 -4.52
C ILE A 337 -15.46 9.98 -5.93
N VAL A 338 -16.27 9.74 -6.95
CA VAL A 338 -15.88 9.90 -8.36
C VAL A 338 -15.70 11.38 -8.65
N GLU A 339 -16.64 12.23 -8.26
CA GLU A 339 -16.59 13.69 -8.46
C GLU A 339 -15.39 14.33 -7.76
N ALA A 340 -15.12 13.95 -6.51
CA ALA A 340 -13.99 14.47 -5.73
C ALA A 340 -12.64 14.04 -6.33
N PHE A 341 -12.52 12.80 -6.82
CA PHE A 341 -11.31 12.35 -7.48
C PHE A 341 -11.12 13.04 -8.84
N GLU A 342 -12.15 13.02 -9.68
CA GLU A 342 -12.08 13.46 -11.08
C GLU A 342 -12.20 14.99 -11.22
N ARG A 343 -12.39 15.72 -10.11
CA ARG A 343 -12.55 17.18 -10.06
C ARG A 343 -13.65 17.66 -11.01
N TYR A 344 -14.77 16.93 -11.02
CA TYR A 344 -15.91 17.12 -11.93
C TYR A 344 -15.61 16.90 -13.42
N ASN A 345 -14.42 16.42 -13.81
CA ASN A 345 -14.14 16.00 -15.17
C ASN A 345 -14.57 14.54 -15.38
N THR A 346 -15.88 14.32 -15.53
CA THR A 346 -16.46 13.00 -15.76
C THR A 346 -16.59 12.63 -17.25
N GLU A 347 -16.14 13.51 -18.15
CA GLU A 347 -16.27 13.29 -19.60
C GLU A 347 -15.37 12.16 -20.11
N ASP A 348 -14.26 11.85 -19.42
CA ASP A 348 -13.33 10.78 -19.80
C ASP A 348 -13.01 9.82 -18.64
N LEU A 349 -14.05 9.29 -18.00
CA LEU A 349 -13.92 8.13 -17.09
C LEU A 349 -13.60 6.81 -17.84
N GLY A 350 -13.42 6.91 -19.16
CA GLY A 350 -13.24 5.81 -20.09
C GLY A 350 -11.79 5.30 -20.17
N PHE A 351 -11.49 4.69 -21.32
CA PHE A 351 -10.30 3.88 -21.57
C PHE A 351 -8.96 4.54 -21.33
N ASP A 352 -8.89 5.86 -21.47
CA ASP A 352 -7.62 6.57 -21.51
C ASP A 352 -7.42 7.45 -20.27
N GLY A 353 -8.35 7.42 -19.31
CA GLY A 353 -8.37 8.36 -18.18
C GLY A 353 -7.26 8.19 -17.13
N LEU A 354 -6.54 7.05 -17.11
CA LEU A 354 -5.37 6.85 -16.23
C LEU A 354 -4.09 6.44 -16.95
N SER A 355 -4.19 5.75 -18.09
CA SER A 355 -3.00 5.28 -18.80
C SER A 355 -2.35 6.38 -19.64
N THR A 356 -1.05 6.59 -19.44
CA THR A 356 -0.28 7.48 -20.31
C THR A 356 -0.18 6.92 -21.74
N LEU A 357 0.28 7.72 -22.70
CA LEU A 357 0.56 7.22 -24.04
C LEU A 357 1.63 6.10 -24.03
N ALA A 358 2.62 6.20 -23.13
CA ALA A 358 3.66 5.18 -22.98
C ALA A 358 3.07 3.87 -22.44
N ASP A 359 2.22 3.95 -21.41
CA ASP A 359 1.53 2.78 -20.84
C ASP A 359 0.68 2.07 -21.89
N ARG A 360 -0.05 2.83 -22.71
CA ARG A 360 -0.87 2.26 -23.78
C ARG A 360 -0.03 1.58 -24.86
N LYS A 361 1.08 2.20 -25.26
CA LYS A 361 2.03 1.58 -26.20
C LYS A 361 2.58 0.27 -25.65
N GLU A 362 2.92 0.23 -24.37
CA GLU A 362 3.43 -0.98 -23.72
C GLU A 362 2.38 -2.09 -23.66
N LEU A 363 1.15 -1.79 -23.23
CA LEU A 363 0.05 -2.75 -23.22
C LEU A 363 -0.23 -3.32 -24.62
N LEU A 364 -0.26 -2.46 -25.64
CA LEU A 364 -0.48 -2.88 -27.02
C LEU A 364 0.71 -3.66 -27.59
N ARG A 365 1.94 -3.37 -27.15
CA ARG A 365 3.14 -4.11 -27.55
C ARG A 365 3.09 -5.55 -27.07
N GLN A 366 2.58 -5.79 -25.86
CA GLN A 366 2.44 -7.14 -25.29
C GLN A 366 1.22 -7.89 -25.84
N SER A 367 0.20 -7.17 -26.34
CA SER A 367 -1.02 -7.79 -26.86
C SER A 367 -0.78 -8.46 -28.22
N PRO A 368 -1.27 -9.71 -28.42
CA PRO A 368 -1.23 -10.35 -29.74
C PRO A 368 -1.92 -9.50 -30.81
N TYR A 369 -1.42 -9.56 -32.04
CA TYR A 369 -2.02 -8.91 -33.20
C TYR A 369 -2.24 -9.93 -34.31
N GLU A 370 -3.49 -10.06 -34.75
CA GLU A 370 -3.88 -10.94 -35.84
C GLU A 370 -4.20 -10.10 -37.08
N VAL A 371 -3.38 -10.28 -38.12
CA VAL A 371 -3.57 -9.64 -39.42
C VAL A 371 -4.86 -10.20 -40.05
N GLY A 372 -5.84 -9.34 -40.29
CA GLY A 372 -7.10 -9.71 -40.95
C GLY A 372 -8.31 -9.85 -40.02
N ALA A 373 -8.14 -9.86 -38.70
CA ALA A 373 -9.23 -9.97 -37.72
C ALA A 373 -10.08 -8.69 -37.54
N GLY A 374 -9.91 -7.68 -38.43
CA GLY A 374 -10.51 -6.35 -38.29
C GLY A 374 -11.29 -5.85 -39.50
N LYS A 375 -11.75 -6.76 -40.38
CA LYS A 375 -12.67 -6.41 -41.47
C LYS A 375 -14.11 -6.47 -40.99
#